data_AF-A0A951EXC5-F1
#
_entry.id   AF-A0A951EXC5-F1
#
_cell.length_a   1.000
_cell.length_b   1.000
_cell.length_c   1.000
_cell.angle_alpha   90.00
_cell.angle_beta   90.00
_cell.angle_gamma   90.00
#
_symmetry.space_group_name_H-M   'P 1'
#
loop_
_entity.id
_entity.type
_entity.pdbx_description
1 polymer ?
#
loop_
_entity_poly.entity_id
_entity_poly.type
_entity_poly.pdbx_seq_one_letter_code
_entity_poly.pdbx_strand_id
1 'polypeptide(L)'
;MRRTVGIEEARVHNILEPLKVLAALAALGALGVGTIPTAHAQAAAQPQKKVKDQGEFDLFNSVNKETDPAKKLQYLNQWVEKYPDSDYQEEQLRYYDQLMQPAKVMELGQKILAKDPKNLIALTAVSADLQKLPNPTPDQLMFAQKSAQTLLDNLDSLKPSTATDDQWKQAKPSLETLAKGTIDWVETKPARDATDKKDYAAAEKAWMAIVQQHSDNGQYAYQLGSVIVAERDPSKYPLAIYEIARALEIG
;
A
#
# COMPACT_ATOMS: atom_id res chain seq x y z
N MET A 1 -4.47 -19.83 22.49
CA MET A 1 -4.02 -18.59 21.82
C MET A 1 -4.70 -18.48 20.46
N ARG A 2 -5.82 -17.75 20.38
CA ARG A 2 -6.50 -17.36 19.13
C ARG A 2 -7.21 -16.03 19.40
N ARG A 3 -6.47 -14.91 19.48
CA ARG A 3 -7.07 -13.57 19.61
C ARG A 3 -6.27 -12.44 18.94
N THR A 4 -5.15 -12.71 18.27
CA THR A 4 -4.35 -11.66 17.61
C THR A 4 -4.58 -11.53 16.12
N VAL A 5 -5.03 -12.59 15.43
CA VAL A 5 -5.22 -12.58 13.96
C VAL A 5 -6.39 -11.70 13.51
N GLY A 6 -7.41 -11.49 14.36
CA GLY A 6 -8.62 -10.75 13.99
C GLY A 6 -8.51 -9.22 14.02
N ILE A 7 -7.43 -8.65 14.57
CA ILE A 7 -7.29 -7.19 14.72
C ILE A 7 -6.55 -6.57 13.53
N GLU A 8 -5.66 -7.31 12.86
CA GLU A 8 -4.93 -6.83 11.68
C GLU A 8 -5.80 -6.82 10.41
N GLU A 9 -6.62 -7.86 10.18
CA GLU A 9 -7.49 -7.93 8.99
C GLU A 9 -8.56 -6.81 8.97
N ALA A 10 -9.06 -6.39 10.13
CA ALA A 10 -10.02 -5.29 10.24
C ALA A 10 -9.39 -3.91 9.97
N ARG A 11 -8.07 -3.76 10.16
CA ARG A 11 -7.35 -2.49 9.97
C ARG A 11 -7.08 -2.20 8.49
N VAL A 12 -6.85 -3.22 7.67
CA VAL A 12 -6.55 -3.07 6.23
C VAL A 12 -7.78 -2.69 5.40
N HIS A 13 -8.96 -3.23 5.73
CA HIS A 13 -10.19 -2.92 5.00
C HIS A 13 -10.72 -1.48 5.18
N ASN A 14 -10.37 -0.81 6.28
CA ASN A 14 -10.83 0.56 6.59
C ASN A 14 -9.91 1.68 6.05
N ILE A 15 -8.68 1.38 5.65
CA ILE A 15 -7.72 2.40 5.16
C ILE A 15 -8.05 2.85 3.72
N LEU A 16 -8.76 2.01 2.95
CA LEU A 16 -9.11 2.27 1.54
C LEU A 16 -10.45 3.01 1.35
N GLU A 17 -11.33 3.03 2.35
CA GLU A 17 -12.62 3.77 2.33
C GLU A 17 -12.47 5.27 2.00
N PRO A 18 -11.57 6.05 2.64
CA PRO A 18 -11.40 7.46 2.30
C PRO A 18 -10.83 7.68 0.88
N LEU A 19 -10.05 6.73 0.36
CA LEU A 19 -9.58 6.75 -1.04
C LEU A 19 -10.71 6.46 -2.04
N LYS A 20 -11.69 5.62 -1.68
CA LYS A 20 -12.91 5.45 -2.49
C LYS A 20 -13.70 6.75 -2.60
N VAL A 21 -13.74 7.57 -1.57
CA VAL A 21 -14.40 8.90 -1.60
C VAL A 21 -13.66 9.88 -2.50
N LEU A 22 -12.32 9.89 -2.48
CA LEU A 22 -11.51 10.66 -3.44
C LEU A 22 -11.64 10.15 -4.88
N ALA A 23 -11.81 8.82 -5.06
CA ALA A 23 -12.03 8.18 -6.35
C ALA A 23 -13.44 8.38 -6.91
N ALA A 24 -14.48 8.51 -6.07
CA ALA A 24 -15.86 8.68 -6.51
C ALA A 24 -16.08 9.98 -7.29
N LEU A 25 -15.22 10.99 -7.10
CA LEU A 25 -15.26 12.26 -7.86
C LEU A 25 -14.52 12.21 -9.20
N ALA A 26 -13.83 11.12 -9.53
CA ALA A 26 -13.20 10.91 -10.83
C ALA A 26 -14.13 10.22 -11.86
N ALA A 27 -15.35 9.82 -11.45
CA ALA A 27 -16.27 9.01 -12.25
C ALA A 27 -17.46 9.81 -12.84
N LEU A 28 -17.25 11.05 -13.30
CA LEU A 28 -18.20 11.76 -14.15
C LEU A 28 -17.54 12.11 -15.50
N GLY A 29 -17.32 11.07 -16.30
CA GLY A 29 -16.95 11.17 -17.71
C GLY A 29 -18.00 10.48 -18.59
N ALA A 30 -18.94 11.28 -19.11
CA ALA A 30 -19.94 11.03 -20.17
C ALA A 30 -21.05 10.00 -19.86
N LEU A 31 -22.35 10.35 -19.82
CA LEU A 31 -23.16 10.86 -20.94
C LEU A 31 -24.38 11.72 -20.47
N GLY A 32 -24.54 12.93 -21.02
CA GLY A 32 -25.79 13.46 -21.58
C GLY A 32 -27.00 13.90 -20.71
N VAL A 33 -27.20 15.24 -20.67
CA VAL A 33 -28.45 16.04 -20.60
C VAL A 33 -29.19 16.18 -19.25
N GLY A 34 -29.04 17.35 -18.62
CA GLY A 34 -29.93 17.87 -17.57
C GLY A 34 -29.32 19.06 -16.82
N THR A 35 -29.90 20.25 -16.97
CA THR A 35 -29.38 21.54 -16.47
C THR A 35 -29.45 21.68 -14.94
N ILE A 36 -28.31 21.88 -14.27
CA ILE A 36 -28.23 22.56 -12.96
C ILE A 36 -27.02 23.51 -12.98
N PRO A 37 -27.17 24.81 -12.68
CA PRO A 37 -26.06 25.73 -12.59
C PRO A 37 -25.37 25.55 -11.23
N THR A 38 -24.19 24.94 -11.21
CA THR A 38 -23.28 25.02 -10.06
C THR A 38 -21.98 25.68 -10.52
N ALA A 39 -21.49 26.57 -9.65
CA ALA A 39 -20.37 27.46 -9.90
C ALA A 39 -19.14 26.69 -10.40
N HIS A 40 -18.51 27.25 -11.43
CA HIS A 40 -17.33 26.72 -12.09
C HIS A 40 -16.14 26.71 -11.14
N ALA A 41 -15.90 25.59 -10.46
CA ALA A 41 -14.54 25.18 -10.17
C ALA A 41 -13.90 24.79 -11.51
N GLN A 42 -12.97 25.60 -11.99
CA GLN A 42 -12.15 25.27 -13.16
C GLN A 42 -11.32 24.04 -12.80
N ALA A 43 -11.85 22.86 -13.11
CA ALA A 43 -11.08 21.64 -13.13
C ALA A 43 -9.96 21.85 -14.16
N ALA A 44 -8.70 21.80 -13.72
CA ALA A 44 -7.59 21.64 -14.63
C ALA A 44 -7.90 20.43 -15.52
N ALA A 45 -7.91 20.63 -16.84
CA ALA A 45 -8.22 19.58 -17.81
C ALA A 45 -7.18 18.47 -17.66
N GLN A 46 -7.57 17.38 -17.00
CA GLN A 46 -6.84 16.12 -17.08
C GLN A 46 -6.78 15.72 -18.56
N PRO A 47 -5.66 15.17 -19.06
CA PRO A 47 -5.61 14.64 -20.42
C PRO A 47 -6.79 13.71 -20.61
N GLN A 48 -7.62 13.98 -21.60
CA GLN A 48 -8.79 13.16 -21.87
C GLN A 48 -8.27 11.77 -22.27
N LYS A 49 -8.40 10.78 -21.36
CA LYS A 49 -7.97 9.38 -21.61
C LYS A 49 -8.58 8.92 -22.92
N LYS A 50 -7.75 8.40 -23.84
CA LYS A 50 -8.21 7.97 -25.16
C LYS A 50 -8.23 6.46 -25.21
N VAL A 51 -9.33 5.92 -25.71
CA VAL A 51 -9.34 4.54 -26.18
C VAL A 51 -8.50 4.47 -27.45
N LYS A 52 -7.60 3.49 -27.51
CA LYS A 52 -6.71 3.25 -28.65
C LYS A 52 -7.50 2.86 -29.89
N ASP A 53 -8.51 2.02 -29.70
CA ASP A 53 -9.42 1.57 -30.75
C ASP A 53 -10.75 1.09 -30.13
N GLN A 54 -11.67 0.66 -31.01
CA GLN A 54 -12.96 0.11 -30.61
C GLN A 54 -12.81 -1.14 -29.73
N GLY A 55 -11.79 -1.96 -29.96
CA GLY A 55 -11.56 -3.18 -29.18
C GLY A 55 -11.16 -2.89 -27.72
N GLU A 56 -10.37 -1.85 -27.48
CA GLU A 56 -10.06 -1.39 -26.13
C GLU A 56 -11.31 -0.86 -25.42
N PHE A 57 -12.14 -0.08 -26.13
CA PHE A 57 -13.41 0.40 -25.59
C PHE A 57 -14.37 -0.73 -25.23
N ASP A 58 -14.47 -1.75 -26.09
CA ASP A 58 -15.33 -2.92 -25.85
C ASP A 58 -14.85 -3.73 -24.64
N LEU A 59 -13.53 -3.88 -24.48
CA LEU A 59 -12.93 -4.55 -23.32
C LEU A 59 -13.13 -3.75 -22.03
N PHE A 60 -12.93 -2.43 -22.06
CA PHE A 60 -13.23 -1.56 -20.92
C PHE A 60 -14.69 -1.70 -20.47
N ASN A 61 -15.63 -1.65 -21.43
CA ASN A 61 -17.05 -1.84 -21.12
C ASN A 61 -17.36 -3.24 -20.58
N SER A 62 -16.72 -4.27 -21.13
CA SER A 62 -16.89 -5.66 -20.68
C SER A 62 -16.43 -5.81 -19.24
N VAL A 63 -15.26 -5.28 -18.89
CA VAL A 63 -14.76 -5.28 -17.50
C VAL A 63 -15.71 -4.53 -16.57
N ASN A 64 -16.16 -3.33 -16.94
CA ASN A 64 -17.04 -2.52 -16.08
C ASN A 64 -18.41 -3.16 -15.81
N LYS A 65 -19.00 -3.79 -16.83
CA LYS A 65 -20.36 -4.38 -16.73
C LYS A 65 -20.35 -5.78 -16.13
N GLU A 66 -19.22 -6.49 -16.18
CA GLU A 66 -19.12 -7.85 -15.68
C GLU A 66 -19.18 -7.88 -14.15
N THR A 67 -20.01 -8.78 -13.62
CA THR A 67 -20.21 -8.98 -12.17
C THR A 67 -19.56 -10.26 -11.68
N ASP A 68 -19.33 -11.23 -12.56
CA ASP A 68 -18.61 -12.45 -12.24
C ASP A 68 -17.10 -12.18 -12.10
N PRO A 69 -16.49 -12.46 -10.92
CA PRO A 69 -15.07 -12.16 -10.69
C PRO A 69 -14.12 -12.91 -11.63
N ALA A 70 -14.44 -14.14 -12.01
CA ALA A 70 -13.60 -14.96 -12.87
C ALA A 70 -13.62 -14.47 -14.32
N LYS A 71 -14.80 -14.13 -14.85
CA LYS A 71 -14.94 -13.51 -16.18
C LYS A 71 -14.34 -12.11 -16.24
N LYS A 72 -14.51 -11.31 -15.18
CA LYS A 72 -13.87 -10.00 -15.09
C LYS A 72 -12.34 -10.13 -15.17
N LEU A 73 -11.76 -11.08 -14.45
CA LEU A 73 -10.33 -11.38 -14.53
C LEU A 73 -9.90 -11.81 -15.94
N GLN A 74 -10.72 -12.63 -16.62
CA GLN A 74 -10.45 -13.03 -18.01
C GLN A 74 -10.39 -11.81 -18.94
N TYR A 75 -11.35 -10.88 -18.87
CA TYR A 75 -11.33 -9.66 -19.68
C TYR A 75 -10.15 -8.75 -19.34
N LEU A 76 -9.78 -8.62 -18.06
CA LEU A 76 -8.61 -7.85 -17.65
C LEU A 76 -7.31 -8.41 -18.21
N ASN A 77 -7.15 -9.74 -18.18
CA ASN A 77 -5.97 -10.38 -18.75
C ASN A 77 -5.89 -10.15 -20.28
N GLN A 78 -7.01 -10.24 -20.99
CA GLN A 78 -7.07 -9.90 -22.41
C GLN A 78 -6.75 -8.42 -22.67
N TRP A 79 -7.21 -7.52 -21.79
CA TRP A 79 -6.90 -6.10 -21.90
C TRP A 79 -5.38 -5.87 -21.77
N VAL A 80 -4.75 -6.39 -20.72
CA VAL A 80 -3.30 -6.21 -20.50
C VAL A 80 -2.46 -6.79 -21.64
N GLU A 81 -2.86 -7.95 -22.18
CA GLU A 81 -2.16 -8.58 -23.31
C GLU A 81 -2.25 -7.74 -24.58
N LYS A 82 -3.43 -7.20 -24.90
CA LYS A 82 -3.66 -6.46 -26.15
C LYS A 82 -3.23 -4.99 -26.08
N TYR A 83 -3.34 -4.37 -24.91
CA TYR A 83 -3.07 -2.94 -24.72
C TYR A 83 -2.09 -2.69 -23.57
N PRO A 84 -0.83 -3.15 -23.70
CA PRO A 84 0.18 -3.01 -22.64
C PRO A 84 0.52 -1.56 -22.32
N ASP A 85 0.31 -0.63 -23.25
CA ASP A 85 0.51 0.81 -23.06
C ASP A 85 -0.82 1.58 -22.97
N SER A 86 -1.88 0.96 -22.45
CA SER A 86 -3.19 1.62 -22.28
C SER A 86 -3.09 2.88 -21.43
N ASP A 87 -3.88 3.90 -21.75
CA ASP A 87 -4.07 5.08 -20.87
C ASP A 87 -4.90 4.73 -19.61
N TYR A 88 -5.47 3.52 -19.57
CA TYR A 88 -6.33 3.02 -18.49
C TYR A 88 -5.61 2.07 -17.51
N GLN A 89 -4.28 2.11 -17.45
CA GLN A 89 -3.49 1.26 -16.54
C GLN A 89 -3.84 1.47 -15.06
N GLU A 90 -4.22 2.69 -14.64
CA GLU A 90 -4.65 2.94 -13.26
C GLU A 90 -5.96 2.22 -12.93
N GLU A 91 -6.92 2.20 -13.85
CA GLU A 91 -8.18 1.46 -13.72
C GLU A 91 -7.90 -0.04 -13.64
N GLN A 92 -7.05 -0.55 -14.52
CA GLN A 92 -6.61 -1.96 -14.48
C GLN A 92 -5.96 -2.30 -13.14
N LEU A 93 -5.11 -1.43 -12.60
CA LEU A 93 -4.46 -1.62 -11.30
C LEU A 93 -5.49 -1.72 -10.17
N ARG A 94 -6.48 -0.82 -10.15
CA ARG A 94 -7.58 -0.86 -9.18
C ARG A 94 -8.38 -2.15 -9.27
N TYR A 95 -8.61 -2.67 -10.48
CA TYR A 95 -9.28 -3.96 -10.62
C TYR A 95 -8.42 -5.13 -10.11
N TYR A 96 -7.11 -5.13 -10.34
CA TYR A 96 -6.23 -6.16 -9.78
C TYR A 96 -6.24 -6.16 -8.25
N ASP A 97 -6.21 -4.98 -7.62
CA ASP A 97 -6.34 -4.84 -6.16
C ASP A 97 -7.71 -5.38 -5.67
N GLN A 98 -8.81 -4.95 -6.30
CA GLN A 98 -10.17 -5.43 -5.96
C GLN A 98 -10.35 -6.94 -6.11
N LEU A 99 -9.67 -7.56 -7.07
CA LEU A 99 -9.71 -9.00 -7.32
C LEU A 99 -8.69 -9.79 -6.50
N MET A 100 -8.02 -9.15 -5.54
CA MET A 100 -7.00 -9.77 -4.68
C MET A 100 -5.88 -10.43 -5.50
N GLN A 101 -5.37 -9.71 -6.50
CA GLN A 101 -4.26 -10.13 -7.36
C GLN A 101 -2.97 -9.34 -7.02
N PRO A 102 -2.41 -9.45 -5.80
CA PRO A 102 -1.31 -8.59 -5.34
C PRO A 102 -0.04 -8.71 -6.21
N ALA A 103 0.23 -9.89 -6.77
CA ALA A 103 1.35 -10.06 -7.69
C ALA A 103 1.18 -9.22 -8.98
N LYS A 104 -0.05 -9.10 -9.48
CA LYS A 104 -0.38 -8.25 -10.63
C LYS A 104 -0.39 -6.76 -10.28
N VAL A 105 -0.80 -6.42 -9.04
CA VAL A 105 -0.64 -5.05 -8.52
C VAL A 105 0.83 -4.65 -8.51
N MET A 106 1.74 -5.50 -8.04
CA MET A 106 3.18 -5.23 -8.07
C MET A 106 3.70 -5.04 -9.50
N GLU A 107 3.36 -5.96 -10.40
CA GLU A 107 3.83 -5.94 -11.79
C GLU A 107 3.36 -4.68 -12.54
N LEU A 108 2.07 -4.36 -12.47
CA LEU A 108 1.50 -3.21 -13.15
C LEU A 108 1.86 -1.89 -12.46
N GLY A 109 1.90 -1.88 -11.13
CA GLY A 109 2.35 -0.74 -10.34
C GLY A 109 3.78 -0.34 -10.69
N GLN A 110 4.68 -1.31 -10.91
CA GLN A 110 6.03 -1.04 -11.40
C GLN A 110 6.04 -0.36 -12.77
N LYS A 111 5.19 -0.82 -13.70
CA LYS A 111 5.07 -0.20 -15.05
C LYS A 111 4.53 1.23 -14.97
N ILE A 112 3.53 1.47 -14.14
CA ILE A 112 2.94 2.81 -13.94
C ILE A 112 3.99 3.73 -13.32
N LEU A 113 4.65 3.30 -12.23
CA LEU A 113 5.64 4.12 -11.51
C LEU A 113 6.93 4.35 -12.30
N ALA A 114 7.24 3.52 -13.29
CA ALA A 114 8.31 3.80 -14.25
C ALA A 114 7.98 4.97 -15.18
N LYS A 115 6.70 5.18 -15.52
CA LYS A 115 6.22 6.28 -16.36
C LYS A 115 5.90 7.54 -15.55
N ASP A 116 5.26 7.36 -14.40
CA ASP A 116 4.88 8.41 -13.47
C ASP A 116 5.29 8.01 -12.04
N PRO A 117 6.50 8.37 -11.59
CA PRO A 117 7.01 8.00 -10.26
C PRO A 117 6.20 8.55 -9.09
N LYS A 118 5.33 9.54 -9.33
CA LYS A 118 4.47 10.16 -8.32
C LYS A 118 3.00 9.80 -8.51
N ASN A 119 2.71 8.70 -9.21
CA ASN A 119 1.35 8.24 -9.37
C ASN A 119 0.77 7.79 -8.02
N LEU A 120 -0.11 8.60 -7.42
CA LEU A 120 -0.69 8.33 -6.10
C LEU A 120 -1.38 6.97 -6.02
N ILE A 121 -2.10 6.57 -7.08
CA ILE A 121 -2.85 5.30 -7.11
C ILE A 121 -1.87 4.13 -7.04
N ALA A 122 -0.82 4.14 -7.86
CA ALA A 122 0.16 3.07 -7.89
C ALA A 122 1.03 3.03 -6.63
N LEU A 123 1.49 4.17 -6.11
CA LEU A 123 2.23 4.23 -4.85
C LEU A 123 1.42 3.61 -3.69
N THR A 124 0.14 3.94 -3.62
CA THR A 124 -0.77 3.44 -2.57
C THR A 124 -1.02 1.95 -2.72
N ALA A 125 -1.39 1.47 -3.92
CA ALA A 125 -1.72 0.07 -4.15
C ALA A 125 -0.50 -0.84 -3.92
N VAL A 126 0.66 -0.50 -4.48
CA VAL A 126 1.91 -1.26 -4.26
C VAL A 126 2.26 -1.35 -2.77
N SER A 127 2.10 -0.24 -2.02
CA SER A 127 2.38 -0.24 -0.59
C SER A 127 1.42 -1.13 0.21
N ALA A 128 0.14 -1.15 -0.16
CA ALA A 128 -0.90 -1.92 0.53
C ALA A 128 -0.90 -3.42 0.19
N ASP A 129 -0.54 -3.79 -1.05
CA ASP A 129 -0.61 -5.18 -1.51
C ASP A 129 0.59 -6.03 -1.12
N LEU A 130 1.68 -5.43 -0.63
CA LEU A 130 2.90 -6.17 -0.28
C LEU A 130 2.64 -7.32 0.70
N GLN A 131 1.90 -7.04 1.77
CA GLN A 131 1.65 -8.04 2.82
C GLN A 131 0.65 -9.12 2.38
N LYS A 132 -0.06 -8.91 1.27
CA LYS A 132 -0.98 -9.89 0.68
C LYS A 132 -0.23 -10.93 -0.16
N LEU A 133 1.06 -10.71 -0.46
CA LEU A 133 1.89 -11.70 -1.13
C LEU A 133 2.27 -12.82 -0.14
N PRO A 134 2.09 -14.11 -0.49
CA PRO A 134 2.44 -15.20 0.41
C PRO A 134 3.95 -15.29 0.66
N ASN A 135 4.77 -14.99 -0.36
CA ASN A 135 6.23 -15.02 -0.29
C ASN A 135 6.81 -13.89 -1.16
N PRO A 136 6.81 -12.64 -0.67
CA PRO A 136 7.36 -11.53 -1.45
C PRO A 136 8.87 -11.71 -1.68
N THR A 137 9.31 -11.48 -2.91
CA THR A 137 10.73 -11.52 -3.28
C THR A 137 11.48 -10.32 -2.68
N PRO A 138 12.82 -10.37 -2.56
CA PRO A 138 13.62 -9.21 -2.15
C PRO A 138 13.34 -7.96 -3.00
N ASP A 139 13.20 -8.12 -4.31
CA ASP A 139 12.89 -7.02 -5.23
C ASP A 139 11.49 -6.43 -4.95
N GLN A 140 10.49 -7.27 -4.65
CA GLN A 140 9.15 -6.80 -4.28
C GLN A 140 9.15 -6.06 -2.95
N LEU A 141 9.91 -6.52 -1.96
CA LEU A 141 10.09 -5.84 -0.68
C LEU A 141 10.71 -4.45 -0.89
N MET A 142 11.82 -4.38 -1.62
CA MET A 142 12.50 -3.11 -1.91
C MET A 142 11.63 -2.16 -2.73
N PHE A 143 10.92 -2.68 -3.73
CA PHE A 143 10.03 -1.87 -4.56
C PHE A 143 8.88 -1.27 -3.77
N ALA A 144 8.24 -2.06 -2.90
CA ALA A 144 7.16 -1.57 -2.06
C ALA A 144 7.65 -0.61 -0.98
N GLN A 145 8.81 -0.86 -0.36
CA GLN A 145 9.43 0.08 0.58
C GLN A 145 9.73 1.43 -0.09
N LYS A 146 10.32 1.41 -1.30
CA LYS A 146 10.60 2.62 -2.07
C LYS A 146 9.31 3.37 -2.45
N SER A 147 8.25 2.63 -2.80
CA SER A 147 6.94 3.21 -3.12
C SER A 147 6.32 3.87 -1.89
N ALA A 148 6.36 3.22 -0.73
CA ALA A 148 5.91 3.77 0.54
C ALA A 148 6.72 5.01 0.95
N GLN A 149 8.04 4.98 0.80
CA GLN A 149 8.89 6.14 1.06
C GLN A 149 8.56 7.32 0.13
N THR A 150 8.40 7.05 -1.17
CA THR A 150 8.01 8.07 -2.14
C THR A 150 6.65 8.67 -1.80
N LEU A 151 5.68 7.84 -1.38
CA LEU A 151 4.37 8.30 -0.90
C LEU A 151 4.54 9.25 0.28
N LEU A 152 5.30 8.84 1.31
CA LEU A 152 5.53 9.60 2.54
C LEU A 152 6.22 10.95 2.27
N ASP A 153 7.30 10.95 1.51
CA ASP A 153 8.11 12.14 1.20
C ASP A 153 7.35 13.18 0.35
N ASN A 154 6.29 12.76 -0.33
CA ASN A 154 5.58 13.59 -1.30
C ASN A 154 4.12 13.85 -0.95
N LEU A 155 3.64 13.46 0.25
CA LEU A 155 2.23 13.56 0.66
C LEU A 155 1.60 14.94 0.42
N ASP A 156 2.35 16.04 0.54
CA ASP A 156 1.79 17.36 0.27
C ASP A 156 1.56 17.61 -1.23
N SER A 157 2.51 17.16 -2.06
CA SER A 157 2.50 17.36 -3.51
C SER A 157 1.60 16.39 -4.27
N LEU A 158 1.22 15.26 -3.65
CA LEU A 158 0.43 14.21 -4.27
C LEU A 158 -1.09 14.47 -4.27
N LYS A 159 -1.54 15.64 -3.79
CA LYS A 159 -2.97 15.99 -3.78
C LYS A 159 -3.55 15.90 -5.19
N PRO A 160 -4.58 15.06 -5.44
CA PRO A 160 -5.27 15.05 -6.72
C PRO A 160 -5.90 16.42 -7.01
N SER A 161 -5.84 16.89 -8.26
CA SER A 161 -6.45 18.16 -8.65
C SER A 161 -7.97 18.19 -8.49
N THR A 162 -8.61 17.01 -8.44
CA THR A 162 -10.04 16.82 -8.22
C THR A 162 -10.43 16.81 -6.73
N ALA A 163 -9.47 16.75 -5.82
CA ALA A 163 -9.70 16.71 -4.39
C ALA A 163 -9.70 18.13 -3.81
N THR A 164 -10.63 18.41 -2.89
CA THR A 164 -10.58 19.62 -2.07
C THR A 164 -9.47 19.51 -1.00
N ASP A 165 -9.07 20.65 -0.43
CA ASP A 165 -8.10 20.67 0.66
C ASP A 165 -8.57 19.89 1.88
N ASP A 166 -9.87 19.98 2.22
CA ASP A 166 -10.46 19.26 3.34
C ASP A 166 -10.45 17.74 3.10
N GLN A 167 -10.81 17.30 1.89
CA GLN A 167 -10.75 15.88 1.53
C GLN A 167 -9.32 15.35 1.60
N TRP A 168 -8.35 16.14 1.13
CA TRP A 168 -6.95 15.76 1.18
C TRP A 168 -6.43 15.69 2.62
N LYS A 169 -6.76 16.68 3.44
CA LYS A 169 -6.41 16.71 4.87
C LYS A 169 -6.97 15.50 5.62
N GLN A 170 -8.16 15.02 5.26
CA GLN A 170 -8.76 13.81 5.84
C GLN A 170 -8.08 12.52 5.37
N ALA A 171 -7.59 12.47 4.13
CA ALA A 171 -6.96 11.28 3.56
C ALA A 171 -5.49 11.10 3.95
N LYS A 172 -4.73 12.19 4.13
CA LYS A 172 -3.29 12.16 4.44
C LYS A 172 -2.91 11.24 5.61
N PRO A 173 -3.57 11.28 6.78
CA PRO A 173 -3.17 10.44 7.91
C PRO A 173 -3.22 8.93 7.58
N SER A 174 -4.19 8.51 6.78
CA SER A 174 -4.32 7.11 6.34
C SER A 174 -3.19 6.72 5.37
N LEU A 175 -2.83 7.61 4.44
CA LEU A 175 -1.70 7.40 3.52
C LEU A 175 -0.36 7.38 4.26
N GLU A 176 -0.19 8.27 5.24
CA GLU A 176 0.99 8.31 6.10
C GLU A 176 1.12 7.03 6.93
N THR A 177 0.01 6.59 7.54
CA THR A 177 -0.04 5.34 8.31
C THR A 177 0.28 4.13 7.44
N LEU A 178 -0.29 4.08 6.23
CA LEU A 178 0.01 3.03 5.26
C LEU A 178 1.50 3.01 4.90
N ALA A 179 2.05 4.15 4.50
CA ALA A 179 3.45 4.26 4.11
C ALA A 179 4.40 3.83 5.23
N LYS A 180 4.20 4.39 6.43
CA LYS A 180 5.00 4.04 7.62
C LYS A 180 4.87 2.57 7.97
N GLY A 181 3.66 2.01 7.93
CA GLY A 181 3.41 0.59 8.20
C GLY A 181 4.07 -0.33 7.18
N THR A 182 4.09 0.03 5.89
CA THR A 182 4.77 -0.75 4.86
C THR A 182 6.29 -0.72 5.06
N ILE A 183 6.86 0.45 5.35
CA ILE A 183 8.31 0.61 5.63
C ILE A 183 8.70 -0.25 6.85
N ASP A 184 7.98 -0.07 7.97
CA ASP A 184 8.18 -0.84 9.21
C ASP A 184 8.10 -2.35 8.96
N TRP A 185 7.09 -2.79 8.21
CA TRP A 185 6.91 -4.21 7.92
C TRP A 185 8.09 -4.79 7.13
N VAL A 186 8.63 -4.05 6.16
CA VAL A 186 9.81 -4.48 5.38
C VAL A 186 11.07 -4.50 6.24
N GLU A 187 11.33 -3.43 6.98
CA GLU A 187 12.54 -3.27 7.81
C GLU A 187 12.61 -4.32 8.92
N THR A 188 11.48 -4.62 9.55
CA THR A 188 11.38 -5.58 10.65
C THR A 188 11.30 -7.04 10.17
N LYS A 189 11.08 -7.28 8.88
CA LYS A 189 10.84 -8.64 8.34
C LYS A 189 11.93 -9.64 8.72
N PRO A 190 13.24 -9.37 8.57
CA PRO A 190 14.27 -10.34 8.94
C PRO A 190 14.22 -10.72 10.43
N ALA A 191 13.95 -9.75 11.30
CA ALA A 191 13.85 -9.96 12.74
C ALA A 191 12.59 -10.76 13.10
N ARG A 192 11.44 -10.43 12.49
CA ARG A 192 10.18 -11.16 12.67
C ARG A 192 10.26 -12.60 12.14
N ASP A 193 10.81 -12.81 10.95
CA ASP A 193 11.01 -14.15 10.37
C ASP A 193 11.88 -15.03 11.27
N ALA A 194 12.94 -14.47 11.87
CA ALA A 194 13.79 -15.20 12.82
C ALA A 194 13.03 -15.52 14.12
N THR A 195 12.27 -14.58 14.66
CA THR A 195 11.40 -14.80 15.83
C THR A 195 10.38 -15.91 15.59
N ASP A 196 9.71 -15.91 14.43
CA ASP A 196 8.70 -16.92 14.07
C ASP A 196 9.29 -18.33 13.94
N LYS A 197 10.53 -18.40 13.44
CA LYS A 197 11.32 -19.64 13.38
C LYS A 197 11.92 -20.03 14.73
N LYS A 198 11.76 -19.20 15.77
CA LYS A 198 12.37 -19.33 17.10
C LYS A 198 13.91 -19.34 17.06
N ASP A 199 14.49 -18.77 16.02
CA ASP A 199 15.93 -18.49 15.95
C ASP A 199 16.20 -17.19 16.68
N TYR A 200 16.11 -17.25 18.02
CA TYR A 200 16.17 -16.05 18.87
C TYR A 200 17.53 -15.35 18.81
N ALA A 201 18.62 -16.07 18.58
CA ALA A 201 19.94 -15.46 18.40
C ALA A 201 20.02 -14.66 17.09
N ALA A 202 19.45 -15.17 15.99
CA ALA A 202 19.34 -14.40 14.75
C ALA A 202 18.39 -13.20 14.89
N ALA A 203 17.28 -13.39 15.61
CA ALA A 203 16.31 -12.33 15.89
C ALA A 203 16.90 -11.21 16.77
N GLU A 204 17.67 -11.54 17.81
CA GLU A 204 18.39 -10.58 18.65
C GLU A 204 19.30 -9.72 17.79
N LYS A 205 20.17 -10.36 16.98
CA LYS A 205 21.08 -9.63 16.08
C LYS A 205 20.34 -8.69 15.12
N ALA A 206 19.22 -9.15 14.55
CA ALA A 206 18.42 -8.34 13.63
C ALA A 206 17.74 -7.16 14.35
N TRP A 207 17.10 -7.40 15.49
CA TRP A 207 16.46 -6.34 16.29
C TRP A 207 17.48 -5.34 16.84
N MET A 208 18.67 -5.78 17.25
CA MET A 208 19.75 -4.87 17.65
C MET A 208 20.13 -3.89 16.53
N ALA A 209 20.28 -4.39 15.29
CA ALA A 209 20.59 -3.54 14.15
C ALA A 209 19.47 -2.52 13.86
N ILE A 210 18.21 -2.93 14.00
CA ILE A 210 17.04 -2.04 13.83
C ILE A 210 17.01 -0.98 14.94
N VAL A 211 17.16 -1.37 16.21
CA VAL A 211 17.18 -0.44 17.36
C VAL A 211 18.34 0.55 17.27
N GLN A 212 19.48 0.15 16.72
CA GLN A 212 20.60 1.06 16.49
C GLN A 212 20.28 2.14 15.46
N GLN A 213 19.51 1.81 14.41
CA GLN A 213 19.10 2.76 13.37
C GLN A 213 17.93 3.64 13.79
N HIS A 214 17.03 3.10 14.63
CA HIS A 214 15.80 3.75 15.08
C HIS A 214 15.78 3.84 16.60
N SER A 215 16.77 4.54 17.15
CA SER A 215 17.02 4.58 18.59
C SER A 215 15.91 5.26 19.42
N ASP A 216 15.02 5.98 18.75
CA ASP A 216 13.84 6.67 19.25
C ASP A 216 12.55 5.86 19.09
N ASN A 217 12.64 4.60 18.67
CA ASN A 217 11.48 3.72 18.52
C ASN A 217 11.38 2.73 19.69
N GLY A 218 10.52 3.07 20.66
CA GLY A 218 10.29 2.24 21.85
C GLY A 218 9.72 0.86 21.53
N GLN A 219 8.93 0.73 20.46
CA GLN A 219 8.39 -0.57 20.03
C GLN A 219 9.52 -1.52 19.63
N TYR A 220 10.56 -1.05 18.93
CA TYR A 220 11.69 -1.88 18.54
C TYR A 220 12.55 -2.28 19.74
N ALA A 221 12.77 -1.38 20.70
CA ALA A 221 13.45 -1.70 21.95
C ALA A 221 12.69 -2.79 22.72
N TYR A 222 11.35 -2.69 22.78
CA TYR A 222 10.52 -3.72 23.40
C TYR A 222 10.62 -5.08 22.69
N GLN A 223 10.63 -5.10 21.35
CA GLN A 223 10.81 -6.34 20.58
C GLN A 223 12.18 -6.97 20.82
N LEU A 224 13.25 -6.16 20.85
CA LEU A 224 14.60 -6.62 21.18
C LEU A 224 14.64 -7.27 22.57
N GLY A 225 14.17 -6.56 23.60
CA GLY A 225 14.13 -7.10 24.96
C GLY A 225 13.31 -8.38 25.07
N SER A 226 12.16 -8.45 24.38
CA SER A 226 11.30 -9.64 24.34
C SER A 226 12.01 -10.85 23.74
N VAL A 227 12.76 -10.66 22.66
CA VAL A 227 13.54 -11.73 22.01
C VAL A 227 14.69 -12.20 22.90
N ILE A 228 15.41 -11.28 23.56
CA ILE A 228 16.48 -11.64 24.49
C ILE A 228 15.94 -12.47 25.66
N VAL A 229 14.75 -12.14 26.21
CA VAL A 229 14.09 -12.98 27.23
C VAL A 229 13.78 -14.38 26.68
N ALA A 230 13.36 -14.48 25.42
CA ALA A 230 12.99 -15.75 24.80
C ALA A 230 14.18 -16.71 24.61
N GLU A 231 15.42 -16.21 24.58
CA GLU A 231 16.64 -17.03 24.58
C GLU A 231 16.84 -17.85 25.86
N ARG A 232 16.24 -17.40 26.98
CA ARG A 232 16.38 -18.03 28.31
C ARG A 232 17.83 -18.13 28.79
N ASP A 233 18.67 -17.20 28.37
CA ASP A 233 20.02 -17.02 28.89
C ASP A 233 20.00 -15.96 29.99
N PRO A 234 20.14 -16.35 31.29
CA PRO A 234 20.12 -15.39 32.39
C PRO A 234 21.23 -14.34 32.32
N SER A 235 22.33 -14.62 31.61
CA SER A 235 23.43 -13.66 31.44
C SER A 235 23.02 -12.45 30.60
N LYS A 236 21.99 -12.59 29.77
CA LYS A 236 21.47 -11.51 28.91
C LYS A 236 20.26 -10.77 29.51
N TYR A 237 19.70 -11.25 30.62
CA TYR A 237 18.54 -10.59 31.26
C TYR A 237 18.77 -9.12 31.65
N PRO A 238 19.96 -8.68 32.09
CA PRO A 238 20.21 -7.27 32.31
C PRO A 238 19.98 -6.41 31.06
N LEU A 239 20.44 -6.88 29.89
CA LEU A 239 20.21 -6.20 28.61
C LEU A 239 18.72 -6.21 28.23
N ALA A 240 18.05 -7.36 28.42
CA ALA A 240 16.63 -7.45 28.12
C ALA A 240 15.78 -6.47 28.95
N ILE A 241 16.06 -6.38 30.25
CA ILE A 241 15.38 -5.45 31.17
C ILE A 241 15.68 -4.01 30.77
N TYR A 242 16.91 -3.70 30.41
CA TYR A 242 17.30 -2.37 29.93
C TYR A 242 16.48 -1.95 28.69
N GLU A 243 16.38 -2.81 27.67
CA GLU A 243 15.64 -2.47 26.45
C GLU A 243 14.13 -2.36 26.68
N ILE A 244 13.55 -3.20 27.57
CA ILE A 244 12.14 -3.08 27.97
C ILE A 244 11.89 -1.79 28.75
N ALA A 245 12.79 -1.42 29.66
CA ALA A 245 12.68 -0.16 30.40
C ALA A 245 12.78 1.04 29.46
N ARG A 246 13.77 1.03 28.55
CA ARG A 246 13.96 2.05 27.52
C ARG A 246 12.71 2.20 26.63
N ALA A 247 12.03 1.11 26.30
CA ALA A 247 10.78 1.17 25.54
C ALA A 247 9.69 2.00 26.22
N LEU A 248 9.64 1.98 27.56
CA LEU A 248 8.67 2.76 28.36
C LEU A 248 9.07 4.22 28.53
N GLU A 249 10.36 4.54 28.42
CA GLU A 249 10.86 5.92 28.48
C GLU A 249 10.69 6.67 27.16
N ILE A 250 10.70 5.94 26.05
CA ILE A 250 10.53 6.48 24.69
C ILE A 250 9.04 6.62 24.30
N GLY A 251 8.16 5.80 24.89
CA GLY A 251 6.75 5.66 24.52
C GLY A 251 5.81 6.78 24.98
#